data_AF-A0A9Q9B827-F1
#
_entry.id   AF-A0A9Q9B827-F1
#
_cell.length_a   1.000
_cell.length_b   1.000
_cell.length_c   1.000
_cell.angle_alpha   90.00
_cell.angle_beta   90.00
_cell.angle_gamma   90.00
#
_symmetry.space_group_name_H-M   'P 1'
#
loop_
_entity.id
_entity.type
_entity.pdbx_description
1 polymer ?
#
loop_
_entity_poly.entity_id
_entity_poly.type
_entity_poly.pdbx_seq_one_letter_code
_entity_poly.pdbx_strand_id
1 'polypeptide(L)'
;MLLLIGAAAGVAGEDEGKKILKPFVDIGPVLNTFAMVPYPTINNLVPTEIGLRSSMKSAAFLTPLRPTFVQEAIASFEKFVDEVPDAAGSLVAFEFYDATKVNELDTGSFANRGYHLNGLVMPSWKDAKNDAVCRQWARDVSNLFKAELGRQGEEIGKGVEGASRRGKKNATMLYGNYDQYDEISKDVFGDHYERLQKIKARYDPNNMFNKLFPNPDYTSADSWRSALKVNSAITADVHCLAQPVLCP
;
A
#
# COMPACT_ATOMS: atom_id res chain seq x y z
N MET A 1 -3.90 20.45 3.10
CA MET A 1 -3.39 20.36 4.50
C MET A 1 -2.55 19.10 4.64
N LEU A 2 -1.29 19.19 5.08
CA LEU A 2 -0.43 18.02 5.28
C LEU A 2 -0.58 17.52 6.72
N LEU A 3 -0.89 16.24 6.89
CA LEU A 3 -0.93 15.58 8.19
C LEU A 3 0.39 14.85 8.43
N LEU A 4 1.05 15.14 9.55
CA LEU A 4 2.22 14.42 10.01
C LEU A 4 1.85 13.60 11.24
N ILE A 5 1.99 12.29 11.16
CA ILE A 5 1.79 11.37 12.28
C ILE A 5 3.16 10.82 12.66
N GLY A 6 3.53 10.97 13.92
CA GLY A 6 4.78 10.45 14.47
C GLY A 6 4.54 9.80 15.83
N ALA A 7 5.22 8.70 16.08
CA ALA A 7 5.21 8.02 17.37
C ALA A 7 6.64 7.66 17.78
N ALA A 8 6.97 7.90 19.04
CA ALA A 8 8.19 7.41 19.67
C ALA A 8 7.81 6.38 20.74
N ALA A 9 8.23 5.13 20.55
CA ALA A 9 8.00 4.05 21.51
C ALA A 9 9.23 3.83 22.40
N GLY A 10 9.02 3.22 23.56
CA GLY A 10 10.10 2.88 24.49
C GLY A 10 10.73 4.08 25.21
N VAL A 11 10.05 5.23 25.24
CA VAL A 11 10.50 6.43 25.96
C VAL A 11 10.15 6.33 27.45
N ALA A 12 11.00 6.88 28.31
CA ALA A 12 10.79 6.96 29.76
C ALA A 12 9.75 8.01 30.16
N GLY A 13 9.45 8.97 29.27
CA GLY A 13 8.45 10.00 29.48
C GLY A 13 8.33 10.99 28.33
N GLU A 14 7.40 11.93 28.46
CA GLU A 14 7.04 12.88 27.39
C GLU A 14 8.22 13.76 26.95
N ASP A 15 9.09 14.16 27.88
CA ASP A 15 10.26 15.01 27.59
C ASP A 15 11.29 14.31 26.70
N GLU A 16 11.47 13.00 26.86
CA GLU A 16 12.34 12.21 25.98
C GLU A 16 11.72 12.10 24.59
N GLY A 17 10.42 11.84 24.50
CA GLY A 17 9.68 11.86 23.24
C GLY A 17 9.81 13.20 22.50
N LYS A 18 9.70 14.33 23.23
CA LYS A 18 9.88 15.68 22.67
C LYS A 18 11.28 15.91 22.13
N LYS A 19 12.32 15.35 22.77
CA LYS A 19 13.70 15.43 22.27
C LYS A 19 13.89 14.64 20.99
N ILE A 20 13.37 13.41 20.94
CA ILE A 20 13.47 12.53 19.77
C ILE A 20 12.72 13.15 18.57
N LEU A 21 11.51 13.62 18.80
CA LEU A 21 10.63 14.20 17.77
C LEU A 21 10.80 15.72 17.62
N LYS A 22 11.84 16.31 18.21
CA LYS A 22 12.11 17.75 18.14
C LYS A 22 12.10 18.27 16.68
N PRO A 23 12.72 17.59 15.70
CA PRO A 23 12.67 18.04 14.31
C PRO A 23 11.25 18.14 13.73
N PHE A 24 10.30 17.32 14.21
CA PHE A 24 8.90 17.41 13.79
C PHE A 24 8.18 18.59 14.46
N VAL A 25 8.41 18.78 15.76
CA VAL A 25 7.78 19.87 16.52
C VAL A 25 8.27 21.24 16.04
N ASP A 26 9.57 21.34 15.73
CA ASP A 26 10.21 22.59 15.28
C ASP A 26 9.72 23.08 13.91
N ILE A 27 9.05 22.24 13.11
CA ILE A 27 8.46 22.64 11.81
C ILE A 27 7.31 23.65 12.02
N GLY A 28 6.72 23.71 13.21
CA GLY A 28 5.64 24.63 13.54
C GLY A 28 4.30 24.21 12.92
N PRO A 29 3.75 23.03 13.29
CA PRO A 29 2.47 22.59 12.76
C PRO A 29 1.34 23.52 13.21
N VAL A 30 0.36 23.74 12.34
CA VAL A 30 -0.83 24.56 12.64
C VAL A 30 -1.63 23.99 13.82
N LEU A 31 -1.66 22.66 13.95
CA LEU A 31 -2.22 21.95 15.08
C LEU A 31 -1.18 20.94 15.59
N ASN A 32 -0.87 21.00 16.88
CA ASN A 32 0.00 20.03 17.54
C ASN A 32 -0.77 19.28 18.62
N THR A 33 -1.04 17.99 18.39
CA THR A 33 -1.69 17.10 19.35
C THR A 33 -0.71 16.17 20.05
N PHE A 34 0.57 16.57 20.16
CA PHE A 34 1.61 15.79 20.84
C PHE A 34 1.20 15.47 22.28
N ALA A 35 1.21 14.19 22.62
CA ALA A 35 0.89 13.72 23.97
C ALA A 35 1.56 12.37 24.25
N MET A 36 1.90 12.12 25.51
CA MET A 36 2.19 10.76 25.96
C MET A 36 0.88 9.97 26.10
N VAL A 37 0.76 8.86 25.37
CA VAL A 37 -0.42 7.99 25.39
C VAL A 37 -0.05 6.53 25.64
N PRO A 38 -0.95 5.71 26.22
CA PRO A 38 -0.78 4.27 26.26
C PRO A 38 -0.65 3.68 24.85
N TYR A 39 0.17 2.65 24.69
CA TYR A 39 0.39 2.00 23.39
C TYR A 39 -0.90 1.59 22.65
N PRO A 40 -1.95 1.04 23.29
CA PRO A 40 -3.18 0.68 22.60
C PRO A 40 -3.88 1.87 21.91
N THR A 41 -3.66 3.11 22.38
CA THR A 41 -4.20 4.31 21.73
C THR A 41 -3.64 4.49 20.32
N ILE A 42 -2.39 4.09 20.08
CA ILE A 42 -1.71 4.23 18.78
C ILE A 42 -2.42 3.42 17.69
N ASN A 43 -3.02 2.28 18.04
CA ASN A 43 -3.77 1.43 17.09
C ASN A 43 -5.03 2.11 16.52
N ASN A 44 -5.46 3.24 17.10
CA ASN A 44 -6.64 3.97 16.67
C ASN A 44 -6.32 5.30 15.97
N LEU A 45 -5.05 5.61 15.68
CA LEU A 45 -4.65 6.89 15.08
C LEU A 45 -5.11 7.06 13.64
N VAL A 46 -5.33 5.96 12.91
CA VAL A 46 -5.89 5.97 11.55
C VAL A 46 -7.17 5.12 11.57
N PRO A 47 -8.30 5.70 12.01
CA PRO A 47 -9.56 4.97 12.08
C PRO A 47 -10.08 4.66 10.68
N THR A 48 -10.58 3.44 10.48
CA THR A 48 -11.26 3.07 9.24
C THR A 48 -12.68 3.59 9.27
N GLU A 49 -13.02 4.51 8.36
CA GLU A 49 -14.40 4.94 8.16
C GLU A 49 -15.21 3.84 7.47
N ILE A 50 -16.28 3.39 8.12
CA ILE A 50 -17.16 2.34 7.61
C ILE A 50 -18.12 2.95 6.58
N GLY A 51 -18.35 2.23 5.48
CA GLY A 51 -19.34 2.60 4.46
C GLY A 51 -18.80 3.42 3.30
N LEU A 52 -17.48 3.69 3.28
CA LEU A 52 -16.81 4.24 2.10
C LEU A 52 -16.39 3.14 1.13
N ARG A 53 -16.49 3.45 -0.15
CA ARG A 53 -15.79 2.75 -1.22
C ARG A 53 -14.34 3.19 -1.19
N SER A 54 -13.40 2.28 -1.41
CA SER A 54 -11.98 2.60 -1.44
C SER A 54 -11.24 1.70 -2.42
N SER A 55 -10.13 2.18 -2.97
CA SER A 55 -9.26 1.41 -3.86
C SER A 55 -7.81 1.74 -3.55
N MET A 56 -7.15 0.88 -2.77
CA MET A 56 -5.74 1.04 -2.45
C MET A 56 -4.87 0.73 -3.66
N LYS A 57 -3.80 1.50 -3.82
CA LYS A 57 -2.73 1.24 -4.79
C LYS A 57 -1.41 1.45 -4.08
N SER A 58 -0.50 0.47 -4.21
CA SER A 58 0.83 0.65 -3.67
C SER A 58 1.60 1.70 -4.44
N ALA A 59 2.45 2.40 -3.69
CA ALA A 59 3.51 3.22 -4.20
C ALA A 59 4.77 2.90 -3.39
N ALA A 60 5.91 3.34 -3.88
CA ALA A 60 7.16 3.18 -3.17
C ALA A 60 8.04 4.40 -3.41
N PHE A 61 8.84 4.76 -2.42
CA PHE A 61 9.72 5.92 -2.51
C PHE A 61 11.03 5.66 -1.77
N LEU A 62 12.02 6.49 -2.06
CA LEU A 62 13.30 6.50 -1.37
C LEU A 62 13.52 7.87 -0.72
N THR A 63 14.33 7.88 0.33
CA THR A 63 14.77 9.11 0.97
C THR A 63 16.18 9.49 0.50
N PRO A 64 16.50 10.81 0.46
CA PRO A 64 15.61 11.94 0.78
C PRO A 64 14.55 12.18 -0.31
N LEU A 65 13.35 12.62 0.10
CA LEU A 65 12.30 13.03 -0.82
C LEU A 65 12.65 14.38 -1.47
N ARG A 66 12.45 14.49 -2.77
CA ARG A 66 12.55 15.76 -3.48
C ARG A 66 11.35 16.65 -3.11
N PRO A 67 11.55 17.90 -2.64
CA PRO A 67 10.43 18.77 -2.25
C PRO A 67 9.41 19.00 -3.37
N THR A 68 9.87 19.15 -4.60
CA THR A 68 8.99 19.34 -5.76
C THR A 68 8.15 18.09 -6.07
N PHE A 69 8.64 16.88 -5.81
CA PHE A 69 7.84 15.65 -5.94
C PHE A 69 6.69 15.64 -4.91
N VAL A 70 6.96 16.03 -3.67
CA VAL A 70 5.92 16.14 -2.63
C VAL A 70 4.88 17.20 -3.03
N GLN A 71 5.32 18.33 -3.59
CA GLN A 71 4.41 19.37 -4.12
C GLN A 71 3.57 18.88 -5.31
N GLU A 72 4.16 18.10 -6.23
CA GLU A 72 3.45 17.47 -7.35
C GLU A 72 2.33 16.52 -6.83
N ALA A 73 2.62 15.72 -5.79
CA ALA A 73 1.63 14.85 -5.17
C ALA A 73 0.51 15.64 -4.45
N ILE A 74 0.85 16.73 -3.74
CA ILE A 74 -0.12 17.62 -3.10
C ILE A 74 -1.04 18.27 -4.15
N ALA A 75 -0.47 18.83 -5.22
CA ALA A 75 -1.26 19.48 -6.27
C ALA A 75 -2.20 18.49 -6.98
N SER A 76 -1.73 17.25 -7.20
CA SER A 76 -2.57 16.17 -7.75
C SER A 76 -3.73 15.81 -6.83
N PHE A 77 -3.47 15.76 -5.51
CA PHE A 77 -4.50 15.50 -4.50
C PHE A 77 -5.54 16.63 -4.43
N GLU A 78 -5.09 17.87 -4.32
CA GLU A 78 -5.97 19.05 -4.24
C GLU A 78 -6.88 19.16 -5.46
N LYS A 79 -6.30 19.02 -6.67
CA LYS A 79 -7.07 18.98 -7.90
C LYS A 79 -8.12 17.87 -7.90
N PHE A 80 -7.75 16.67 -7.46
CA PHE A 80 -8.65 15.53 -7.45
C PHE A 80 -9.85 15.72 -6.51
N VAL A 81 -9.62 16.22 -5.29
CA VAL A 81 -10.72 16.45 -4.35
C VAL A 81 -11.58 17.65 -4.73
N ASP A 82 -11.04 18.64 -5.46
CA ASP A 82 -11.81 19.73 -6.04
C ASP A 82 -12.72 19.23 -7.19
N GLU A 83 -12.22 18.35 -8.04
CA GLU A 83 -12.99 17.74 -9.15
C GLU A 83 -13.99 16.68 -8.67
N VAL A 84 -13.66 15.96 -7.60
CA VAL A 84 -14.48 14.92 -7.00
C VAL A 84 -14.66 15.19 -5.50
N PRO A 85 -15.52 16.13 -5.09
CA PRO A 85 -15.72 16.47 -3.67
C PRO A 85 -16.17 15.30 -2.79
N ASP A 86 -16.85 14.30 -3.38
CA ASP A 86 -17.24 13.05 -2.72
C ASP A 86 -16.02 12.23 -2.25
N ALA A 87 -14.84 12.47 -2.83
CA ALA A 87 -13.60 11.78 -2.53
C ALA A 87 -12.68 12.57 -1.58
N ALA A 88 -13.18 13.61 -0.89
CA ALA A 88 -12.37 14.45 0.01
C ALA A 88 -11.69 13.68 1.16
N GLY A 89 -12.21 12.51 1.54
CA GLY A 89 -11.61 11.61 2.54
C GLY A 89 -10.48 10.71 2.02
N SER A 90 -9.99 10.97 0.81
CA SER A 90 -8.89 10.23 0.20
C SER A 90 -7.54 10.51 0.87
N LEU A 91 -6.56 9.64 0.64
CA LEU A 91 -5.23 9.74 1.24
C LEU A 91 -4.11 9.42 0.23
N VAL A 92 -3.03 10.20 0.30
CA VAL A 92 -1.70 9.81 -0.19
C VAL A 92 -0.76 9.79 1.01
N ALA A 93 -0.23 8.63 1.35
CA ALA A 93 0.63 8.45 2.52
C ALA A 93 2.07 8.09 2.13
N PHE A 94 3.00 8.58 2.94
CA PHE A 94 4.42 8.24 2.91
C PHE A 94 4.75 7.58 4.25
N GLU A 95 4.98 6.27 4.25
CA GLU A 95 5.20 5.51 5.47
C GLU A 95 6.69 5.47 5.82
N PHE A 96 7.07 6.17 6.88
CA PHE A 96 8.43 6.16 7.38
C PHE A 96 8.58 5.10 8.47
N TYR A 97 9.45 4.13 8.21
CA TYR A 97 9.87 3.12 9.18
C TYR A 97 11.35 2.79 8.97
N ASP A 98 11.94 2.10 9.95
CA ASP A 98 13.33 1.63 9.83
C ASP A 98 13.41 0.44 8.87
N ALA A 99 13.66 0.74 7.59
CA ALA A 99 13.87 -0.28 6.57
C ALA A 99 15.08 -1.18 6.89
N THR A 100 16.08 -0.71 7.65
CA THR A 100 17.22 -1.57 8.02
C THR A 100 16.77 -2.71 8.92
N LYS A 101 15.85 -2.44 9.85
CA LYS A 101 15.27 -3.46 10.73
C LYS A 101 14.46 -4.50 9.96
N VAL A 102 13.66 -4.06 8.99
CA VAL A 102 12.90 -4.96 8.09
C VAL A 102 13.84 -5.87 7.31
N ASN A 103 15.02 -5.38 6.97
CA ASN A 103 16.04 -6.09 6.20
C ASN A 103 17.01 -6.96 7.02
N GLU A 104 16.91 -6.98 8.35
CA GLU A 104 17.78 -7.81 9.19
C GLU A 104 17.54 -9.31 9.02
N LEU A 105 16.31 -9.69 8.66
CA LEU A 105 15.91 -11.09 8.50
C LEU A 105 15.45 -11.37 7.08
N ASP A 106 15.79 -12.55 6.58
CA ASP A 106 15.41 -13.03 5.25
C ASP A 106 14.60 -14.32 5.34
N THR A 107 13.62 -14.31 6.24
CA THR A 107 12.73 -15.44 6.51
C THR A 107 11.29 -15.09 6.16
N GLY A 108 10.49 -16.11 5.81
CA GLY A 108 9.09 -15.94 5.45
C GLY A 108 8.85 -15.74 3.94
N SER A 109 7.68 -15.22 3.60
CA SER A 109 7.21 -14.99 2.22
C SER A 109 7.20 -13.52 1.81
N PHE A 110 7.42 -12.60 2.75
CA PHE A 110 7.58 -11.19 2.45
C PHE A 110 8.86 -11.01 1.64
N ALA A 111 8.77 -10.54 0.40
CA ALA A 111 9.88 -10.56 -0.55
C ALA A 111 10.71 -9.27 -0.58
N ASN A 112 10.13 -8.15 -0.15
CA ASN A 112 10.80 -6.87 -0.18
C ASN A 112 11.98 -6.86 0.79
N ARG A 113 13.20 -6.82 0.24
CA ARG A 113 14.45 -6.63 0.98
C ARG A 113 15.27 -5.42 0.50
N GLY A 114 14.57 -4.41 0.02
CA GLY A 114 15.13 -3.12 -0.36
C GLY A 114 15.05 -2.09 0.76
N TYR A 115 15.75 -0.97 0.58
CA TYR A 115 15.68 0.19 1.50
C TYR A 115 14.63 1.23 1.09
N HIS A 116 13.77 0.90 0.13
CA HIS A 116 12.63 1.76 -0.18
C HIS A 116 11.58 1.66 0.93
N LEU A 117 10.76 2.69 0.99
CA LEU A 117 9.66 2.83 1.92
C LEU A 117 8.34 2.72 1.17
N ASN A 118 7.29 2.30 1.88
CA ASN A 118 5.96 2.15 1.32
C ASN A 118 5.28 3.51 1.18
N GLY A 119 4.74 3.77 0.00
CA GLY A 119 3.70 4.77 -0.21
C GLY A 119 2.35 4.08 -0.35
N LEU A 120 1.29 4.78 0.04
CA LEU A 120 -0.08 4.31 -0.17
C LEU A 120 -0.88 5.41 -0.86
N VAL A 121 -1.54 5.05 -1.95
CA VAL A 121 -2.57 5.89 -2.57
C VAL A 121 -3.91 5.23 -2.34
N MET A 122 -4.79 5.92 -1.62
CA MET A 122 -6.08 5.39 -1.21
C MET A 122 -7.17 6.44 -1.45
N PRO A 123 -7.71 6.53 -2.68
CA PRO A 123 -8.98 7.20 -2.88
C PRO A 123 -10.07 6.52 -2.05
N SER A 124 -10.92 7.34 -1.43
CA SER A 124 -12.08 6.90 -0.66
C SER A 124 -13.27 7.80 -0.97
N TRP A 125 -14.41 7.21 -1.35
CA TRP A 125 -15.60 7.93 -1.86
C TRP A 125 -16.89 7.18 -1.51
N LYS A 126 -18.07 7.77 -1.77
CA LYS A 126 -19.36 7.13 -1.44
C LYS A 126 -20.11 6.67 -2.70
N ASP A 127 -20.19 7.52 -3.71
CA ASP A 127 -21.03 7.28 -4.88
C ASP A 127 -20.33 6.40 -5.92
N ALA A 128 -20.95 5.27 -6.28
CA ALA A 128 -20.40 4.33 -7.25
C ALA A 128 -20.15 4.96 -8.63
N LYS A 129 -20.76 6.11 -8.98
CA LYS A 129 -20.45 6.82 -10.22
C LYS A 129 -18.99 7.32 -10.28
N ASN A 130 -18.37 7.55 -9.13
CA ASN A 130 -17.00 8.06 -9.01
C ASN A 130 -15.93 6.95 -9.08
N ASP A 131 -16.36 5.70 -9.21
CA ASP A 131 -15.48 4.54 -9.23
C ASP A 131 -14.33 4.64 -10.25
N ALA A 132 -14.66 4.99 -11.49
CA ALA A 132 -13.67 5.01 -12.57
C ALA A 132 -12.64 6.13 -12.37
N VAL A 133 -13.09 7.33 -12.00
CA VAL A 133 -12.22 8.49 -11.78
C VAL A 133 -11.31 8.29 -10.57
N CYS A 134 -11.84 7.74 -9.46
CA CYS A 134 -11.05 7.46 -8.27
C CYS A 134 -9.97 6.41 -8.54
N ARG A 135 -10.33 5.29 -9.20
CA ARG A 135 -9.36 4.25 -9.56
C ARG A 135 -8.31 4.75 -10.54
N GLN A 136 -8.66 5.64 -11.46
CA GLN A 136 -7.70 6.25 -12.39
C GLN A 136 -6.73 7.17 -11.66
N TRP A 137 -7.22 8.04 -10.78
CA TRP A 137 -6.37 8.91 -9.99
C TRP A 137 -5.34 8.14 -9.15
N ALA A 138 -5.74 7.01 -8.54
CA ALA A 138 -4.80 6.16 -7.81
C ALA A 138 -3.64 5.63 -8.69
N ARG A 139 -3.94 5.25 -9.94
CA ARG A 139 -2.91 4.84 -10.92
C ARG A 139 -2.02 6.00 -11.30
N ASP A 140 -2.59 7.19 -11.52
CA ASP A 140 -1.84 8.38 -11.93
C ASP A 140 -0.85 8.82 -10.84
N VAL A 141 -1.28 8.84 -9.57
CA VAL A 141 -0.38 9.14 -8.45
C VAL A 141 0.66 8.03 -8.27
N SER A 142 0.30 6.75 -8.37
CA SER A 142 1.29 5.65 -8.34
C SER A 142 2.35 5.81 -9.45
N ASN A 143 1.97 6.28 -10.63
CA ASN A 143 2.90 6.60 -11.72
C ASN A 143 3.81 7.80 -11.41
N LEU A 144 3.34 8.81 -10.66
CA LEU A 144 4.20 9.90 -10.16
C LEU A 144 5.32 9.34 -9.26
N PHE A 145 5.00 8.41 -8.35
CA PHE A 145 6.00 7.75 -7.50
C PHE A 145 6.99 6.93 -8.34
N LYS A 146 6.51 6.16 -9.32
CA LYS A 146 7.38 5.41 -10.24
C LYS A 146 8.32 6.32 -11.02
N ALA A 147 7.82 7.46 -11.50
CA ALA A 147 8.65 8.45 -12.18
C ALA A 147 9.73 9.02 -11.25
N GLU A 148 9.41 9.34 -10.00
CA GLU A 148 10.39 9.83 -9.02
C GLU A 148 11.49 8.79 -8.74
N LEU A 149 11.13 7.53 -8.55
CA LEU A 149 12.11 6.44 -8.38
C LEU A 149 13.03 6.31 -9.60
N GLY A 150 12.46 6.35 -10.80
CA GLY A 150 13.22 6.31 -12.04
C GLY A 150 14.24 7.44 -12.18
N ARG A 151 13.91 8.64 -11.70
CA ARG A 151 14.83 9.78 -11.69
C ARG A 151 16.05 9.58 -10.80
N GLN A 152 15.95 8.74 -9.77
CA GLN A 152 17.04 8.44 -8.86
C GLN A 152 18.04 7.41 -9.42
N GLY A 153 17.92 7.06 -10.70
CA GLY A 153 18.85 6.18 -11.41
C GLY A 153 18.55 4.69 -11.26
N GLU A 154 17.36 4.35 -10.78
CA GLU A 154 16.94 2.96 -10.59
C GLU A 154 16.33 2.39 -11.90
N GLU A 155 16.63 1.13 -12.22
CA GLU A 155 16.02 0.45 -13.38
C GLU A 155 14.51 0.36 -13.19
N ILE A 156 13.76 1.20 -13.89
CA ILE A 156 12.31 1.09 -13.97
C ILE A 156 12.01 -0.16 -14.79
N GLY A 157 11.40 -1.17 -14.17
CA GLY A 157 10.91 -2.32 -14.91
C GLY A 157 9.97 -1.85 -16.02
N LYS A 158 10.09 -2.45 -17.20
CA LYS A 158 9.21 -2.14 -18.35
C LYS A 158 7.80 -2.75 -18.20
N GLY A 159 7.57 -3.55 -17.15
CA GLY A 159 6.27 -4.06 -16.69
C GLY A 159 5.78 -3.33 -15.43
N VAL A 160 4.84 -3.92 -14.68
CA VAL A 160 4.44 -3.36 -13.38
C VAL A 160 5.54 -3.50 -12.31
N GLU A 161 6.57 -4.29 -12.61
CA GLU A 161 7.84 -4.37 -11.87
C GLU A 161 8.43 -2.97 -11.60
N GLY A 162 8.33 -2.51 -10.35
CA GLY A 162 8.84 -1.22 -9.94
C GLY A 162 10.37 -1.18 -9.83
N ALA A 163 10.93 0.01 -10.03
CA ALA A 163 12.36 0.27 -9.89
C ALA A 163 12.81 0.14 -8.44
N SER A 164 13.86 -0.65 -8.14
CA SER A 164 14.38 -0.79 -6.78
C SER A 164 15.87 -0.49 -6.66
N ARG A 165 16.19 0.31 -5.63
CA ARG A 165 17.55 0.41 -5.07
C ARG A 165 17.98 -0.92 -4.47
N ARG A 166 19.22 -1.34 -4.78
CA ARG A 166 19.82 -2.60 -4.28
C ARG A 166 19.93 -2.59 -2.75
N GLY A 167 19.10 -3.39 -2.09
CA GLY A 167 19.47 -4.01 -0.81
C GLY A 167 20.45 -5.17 -1.05
N LYS A 168 20.66 -6.03 -0.05
CA LYS A 168 21.45 -7.28 -0.25
C LYS A 168 20.77 -8.24 -1.26
N LYS A 169 19.49 -8.02 -1.56
CA LYS A 169 18.65 -8.74 -2.53
C LYS A 169 17.78 -7.76 -3.33
N ASN A 170 17.19 -8.23 -4.44
CA ASN A 170 16.20 -7.49 -5.23
C ASN A 170 15.00 -7.10 -4.35
N ALA A 171 14.39 -5.95 -4.58
CA ALA A 171 13.18 -5.56 -3.85
C ALA A 171 11.96 -5.57 -4.76
N THR A 172 10.90 -6.17 -4.24
CA THR A 172 9.57 -6.06 -4.80
C THR A 172 9.00 -4.71 -4.37
N MET A 173 8.83 -3.76 -5.30
CA MET A 173 8.25 -2.44 -5.02
C MET A 173 6.72 -2.48 -4.86
N LEU A 174 6.17 -3.69 -4.76
CA LEU A 174 4.77 -3.99 -4.54
C LEU A 174 4.59 -4.56 -3.14
N TYR A 175 3.46 -4.24 -2.53
CA TYR A 175 3.09 -4.76 -1.23
C TYR A 175 1.70 -5.38 -1.35
N GLY A 176 1.63 -6.71 -1.28
CA GLY A 176 0.40 -7.48 -1.52
C GLY A 176 -0.78 -7.15 -0.59
N ASN A 177 -0.56 -6.39 0.48
CA ASN A 177 -1.64 -5.87 1.31
C ASN A 177 -2.32 -4.62 0.70
N TYR A 178 -1.61 -3.85 -0.12
CA TYR A 178 -2.11 -2.65 -0.79
C TYR A 178 -2.48 -2.92 -2.24
N ASP A 179 -1.71 -3.79 -2.88
CA ASP A 179 -1.88 -4.10 -4.29
C ASP A 179 -2.97 -5.13 -4.51
N GLN A 180 -3.87 -4.81 -5.45
CA GLN A 180 -4.98 -5.66 -5.81
C GLN A 180 -5.14 -5.72 -7.34
N TYR A 181 -5.72 -6.83 -7.81
CA TYR A 181 -6.20 -7.06 -9.17
C TYR A 181 -5.13 -7.28 -10.24
N ASP A 182 -4.49 -6.20 -10.72
CA ASP A 182 -3.72 -6.21 -11.97
C ASP A 182 -2.24 -6.61 -11.77
N GLU A 183 -1.82 -6.78 -10.51
CA GLU A 183 -0.43 -7.12 -10.20
C GLU A 183 -0.11 -8.60 -10.43
N ILE A 184 1.10 -8.85 -10.92
CA ILE A 184 1.60 -10.20 -11.15
C ILE A 184 2.09 -10.75 -9.81
N SER A 185 1.61 -11.93 -9.41
CA SER A 185 1.97 -12.55 -8.14
C SER A 185 3.48 -12.72 -7.95
N LYS A 186 4.23 -12.96 -9.03
CA LYS A 186 5.69 -13.03 -9.00
C LYS A 186 6.33 -11.71 -8.59
N ASP A 187 5.78 -10.58 -9.01
CA ASP A 187 6.30 -9.24 -8.72
C ASP A 187 6.06 -8.87 -7.25
N VAL A 188 5.04 -9.46 -6.62
CA VAL A 188 4.72 -9.30 -5.20
C VAL A 188 5.59 -10.21 -4.31
N PHE A 189 5.82 -11.46 -4.73
CA PHE A 189 6.52 -12.47 -3.91
C PHE A 189 7.98 -12.71 -4.29
N GLY A 190 8.48 -12.08 -5.36
CA GLY A 190 9.87 -12.16 -5.82
C GLY A 190 10.43 -13.58 -5.85
N ASP A 191 11.63 -13.74 -5.32
CA ASP A 191 12.36 -15.02 -5.24
C ASP A 191 11.61 -16.11 -4.45
N HIS A 192 10.61 -15.76 -3.64
CA HIS A 192 9.82 -16.73 -2.87
C HIS A 192 8.68 -17.36 -3.69
N TYR A 193 8.36 -16.81 -4.86
CA TYR A 193 7.19 -17.20 -5.64
C TYR A 193 7.17 -18.69 -6.01
N GLU A 194 8.28 -19.25 -6.48
CA GLU A 194 8.38 -20.67 -6.86
C GLU A 194 8.20 -21.63 -5.67
N ARG A 195 8.68 -21.23 -4.49
CA ARG A 195 8.49 -22.02 -3.27
C ARG A 195 7.01 -21.98 -2.84
N LEU A 196 6.37 -20.83 -2.97
CA LEU A 196 4.94 -20.68 -2.68
C LEU A 196 4.08 -21.53 -3.64
N GLN A 197 4.48 -21.68 -4.91
CA GLN A 197 3.79 -22.58 -5.86
C GLN A 197 3.80 -24.02 -5.35
N LYS A 198 4.96 -24.51 -4.91
CA LYS A 198 5.10 -25.88 -4.37
C LYS A 198 4.28 -26.10 -3.10
N ILE A 199 4.19 -25.10 -2.24
CA ILE A 199 3.35 -25.14 -1.03
C ILE A 199 1.87 -25.18 -1.43
N LYS A 200 1.45 -24.31 -2.36
CA LYS A 200 0.08 -24.26 -2.88
C LYS A 200 -0.35 -25.62 -3.47
N ALA A 201 0.48 -26.20 -4.33
CA ALA A 201 0.19 -27.50 -4.95
C ALA A 201 0.07 -28.64 -3.91
N ARG A 202 0.82 -28.57 -2.81
CA ARG A 202 0.76 -29.58 -1.73
C ARG A 202 -0.50 -29.45 -0.89
N TYR A 203 -0.88 -28.24 -0.50
CA TYR A 203 -1.90 -28.00 0.52
C TYR A 203 -3.26 -27.56 -0.05
N ASP A 204 -3.31 -27.10 -1.30
CA ASP A 204 -4.55 -26.81 -2.02
C ASP A 204 -4.46 -27.25 -3.50
N PRO A 205 -4.36 -28.57 -3.76
CA PRO A 205 -4.16 -29.12 -5.11
C PRO A 205 -5.36 -28.88 -6.04
N ASN A 206 -6.53 -28.58 -5.50
CA ASN A 206 -7.76 -28.31 -6.26
C ASN A 206 -8.03 -26.79 -6.42
N ASN A 207 -7.10 -25.95 -5.95
CA ASN A 207 -7.19 -24.50 -6.00
C ASN A 207 -8.52 -23.95 -5.44
N MET A 208 -8.97 -24.49 -4.31
CA MET A 208 -10.15 -24.03 -3.58
C MET A 208 -10.00 -22.56 -3.14
N PHE A 209 -8.80 -22.15 -2.72
CA PHE A 209 -8.46 -20.78 -2.33
C PHE A 209 -7.82 -20.00 -3.49
N ASN A 210 -8.63 -19.38 -4.34
CA ASN A 210 -8.19 -18.83 -5.64
C ASN A 210 -8.32 -17.30 -5.78
N LYS A 211 -8.40 -16.56 -4.68
CA LYS A 211 -8.51 -15.09 -4.69
C LYS A 211 -7.18 -14.43 -4.36
N LEU A 212 -6.99 -13.21 -4.89
CA LEU A 212 -5.88 -12.30 -4.61
C LEU A 212 -4.51 -12.97 -4.66
N PHE A 213 -3.89 -12.93 -5.85
CA PHE A 213 -2.65 -13.64 -6.16
C PHE A 213 -2.73 -15.17 -6.02
N PRO A 214 -3.78 -15.82 -6.58
CA PRO A 214 -3.76 -17.28 -6.67
C PRO A 214 -2.51 -17.66 -7.43
N ASN A 215 -1.69 -18.53 -6.87
CA ASN A 215 -0.42 -18.89 -7.45
C ASN A 215 -0.63 -20.04 -8.45
N PRO A 216 -0.80 -19.78 -9.76
CA PRO A 216 -1.32 -20.79 -10.67
C PRO A 216 -0.16 -21.32 -11.51
N ASP A 217 0.29 -22.54 -11.22
CA ASP A 217 0.91 -23.38 -12.24
C ASP A 217 -0.03 -24.56 -12.50
N TYR A 218 -0.86 -24.44 -13.53
CA TYR A 218 -1.50 -25.60 -14.13
C TYR A 218 -1.18 -25.60 -15.61
N THR A 219 -0.44 -26.62 -16.00
CA THR A 219 0.03 -26.95 -17.34
C THR A 219 -1.08 -27.35 -18.32
N SER A 220 -2.27 -26.73 -18.25
CA SER A 220 -3.30 -26.88 -19.29
C SER A 220 -3.92 -25.54 -19.68
N ALA A 221 -3.82 -25.24 -20.98
CA ALA A 221 -4.20 -23.98 -21.62
C ALA A 221 -5.70 -23.64 -21.51
N ASP A 222 -6.54 -24.55 -21.01
CA ASP A 222 -8.00 -24.40 -21.00
C ASP A 222 -8.56 -23.71 -19.75
N SER A 223 -7.79 -23.57 -18.67
CA SER A 223 -8.27 -23.00 -17.39
C SER A 223 -8.37 -21.46 -17.37
N TRP A 224 -7.64 -20.76 -18.25
CA TRP A 224 -7.54 -19.29 -18.23
C TRP A 224 -8.78 -18.56 -18.76
N ARG A 225 -9.52 -19.14 -19.73
CA ARG A 225 -10.67 -18.47 -20.35
C ARG A 225 -11.87 -18.30 -19.41
N SER A 226 -11.91 -19.08 -18.31
CA SER A 226 -13.00 -19.04 -17.33
C SER A 226 -12.73 -18.06 -16.19
N ALA A 227 -11.47 -17.81 -15.83
CA ALA A 227 -11.10 -16.90 -14.74
C ALA A 227 -11.37 -15.42 -15.07
N LEU A 228 -11.26 -15.03 -16.34
CA LEU A 228 -11.54 -13.66 -16.80
C LEU A 228 -13.04 -13.30 -16.80
N LYS A 229 -13.96 -14.27 -16.85
CA LYS A 229 -15.41 -14.01 -16.88
C LYS A 229 -16.03 -13.74 -15.51
N VAL A 230 -15.34 -14.08 -14.42
CA VAL A 230 -15.89 -13.97 -13.04
C VAL A 230 -15.55 -12.63 -12.38
N ASN A 231 -14.66 -11.82 -12.98
CA ASN A 231 -14.19 -10.58 -12.37
C ASN A 231 -15.20 -9.41 -12.43
N SER A 232 -16.34 -9.56 -13.11
CA SER A 232 -17.38 -8.52 -13.20
C SER A 232 -18.53 -8.65 -12.21
N ALA A 233 -18.58 -9.70 -11.38
CA ALA A 233 -19.73 -9.98 -10.51
C ALA A 233 -19.48 -9.81 -8.99
N ILE A 234 -18.22 -9.64 -8.56
CA ILE A 234 -17.86 -9.67 -7.13
C ILE A 234 -17.74 -8.25 -6.58
N THR A 235 -18.86 -7.54 -6.54
CA THR A 235 -19.01 -6.36 -5.66
C THR A 235 -19.98 -6.63 -4.50
N ALA A 236 -20.66 -7.79 -4.48
CA ALA A 236 -21.66 -8.12 -3.46
C ALA A 236 -21.15 -9.05 -2.33
N ASP A 237 -20.30 -10.04 -2.63
CA ASP A 237 -20.06 -11.15 -1.69
C ASP A 237 -18.99 -10.91 -0.61
N VAL A 238 -18.18 -9.85 -0.72
CA VAL A 238 -17.14 -9.55 0.29
C VAL A 238 -17.75 -9.03 1.60
N HIS A 239 -19.01 -8.59 1.58
CA HIS A 239 -19.72 -8.14 2.79
C HIS A 239 -20.16 -9.30 3.70
N CYS A 240 -20.47 -10.48 3.15
CA CYS A 240 -21.01 -11.61 3.93
C CYS A 240 -19.96 -12.35 4.77
N LEU A 241 -18.69 -12.34 4.37
CA LEU A 241 -17.64 -13.06 5.12
C LEU A 241 -17.19 -12.32 6.40
N ALA A 242 -17.53 -11.04 6.54
CA ALA A 242 -17.12 -10.22 7.68
C ALA A 242 -18.18 -10.15 8.81
N GLN A 243 -19.45 -10.47 8.56
CA GLN A 243 -20.53 -10.37 9.55
C GLN A 243 -21.59 -11.48 9.37
N PRO A 244 -21.49 -12.63 10.07
CA PRO A 244 -22.41 -13.75 9.89
C PRO A 244 -23.83 -13.51 10.45
N VAL A 245 -24.06 -12.42 11.19
CA VAL A 245 -25.27 -12.24 12.03
C VAL A 245 -26.29 -11.27 11.39
N LEU A 246 -26.03 -10.74 10.19
CA LEU A 246 -26.88 -9.71 9.57
C LEU A 246 -27.39 -10.05 8.15
N CYS A 247 -27.44 -11.33 7.75
CA CYS A 247 -28.21 -11.72 6.57
C CYS A 247 -29.32 -12.72 6.94
N PRO A 248 -30.55 -12.56 6.41
CA PRO A 248 -31.65 -13.50 6.61
C PRO A 248 -31.37 -14.88 6.00
#